data_AF-A0AA92DIX8-F1
#
_entry.id   AF-A0AA92DIX8-F1
#
_cell.length_a   1.000
_cell.length_b   1.000
_cell.length_c   1.000
_cell.angle_alpha   90.00
_cell.angle_beta   90.00
_cell.angle_gamma   90.00
#
_symmetry.space_group_name_H-M   'P 1'
#
loop_
_entity.id
_entity.type
_entity.pdbx_description
1 polymer ?
#
loop_
_entity_poly.entity_id
_entity_poly.type
_entity_poly.pdbx_seq_one_letter_code
_entity_poly.pdbx_strand_id
1 'polypeptide(L)'
;MEQFRSIIERLPQRELDIRRRYGRDAQFRTVCADHEEATAAFRHWRSLAEQAGRKAEEYTGILQELEAEVLNRLGRPPPQG
;
A
#
# COMPACT_ATOMS: atom_id res chain seq x y z
N MET A 1 3.39 14.63 -2.85
CA MET A 1 2.88 13.41 -3.50
C MET A 1 2.05 12.67 -2.48
N GLU A 2 0.84 12.27 -2.85
CA GLU A 2 -0.10 11.58 -1.96
C GLU A 2 0.35 10.12 -1.78
N GLN A 3 0.94 9.78 -0.63
CA GLN A 3 1.54 8.47 -0.32
C GLN A 3 0.54 7.31 -0.22
N PHE A 4 -0.64 7.43 -0.84
CA PHE A 4 -1.72 6.45 -0.85
C PHE A 4 -2.30 6.24 -2.25
N ARG A 5 -1.71 6.85 -3.28
CA ARG A 5 -2.23 6.77 -4.66
C ARG A 5 -2.22 5.34 -5.18
N SER A 6 -1.14 4.59 -4.94
CA SER A 6 -1.03 3.18 -5.35
C SER A 6 -2.09 2.30 -4.70
N ILE A 7 -2.50 2.61 -3.46
CA ILE A 7 -3.58 1.91 -2.75
C ILE A 7 -4.94 2.26 -3.36
N ILE A 8 -5.19 3.52 -3.72
CA ILE A 8 -6.44 3.92 -4.39
C ILE A 8 -6.57 3.22 -5.74
N GLU A 9 -5.49 3.10 -6.52
CA GLU A 9 -5.55 2.38 -7.80
C GLU A 9 -5.90 0.89 -7.61
N ARG A 10 -5.50 0.29 -6.48
CA ARG A 10 -5.88 -1.08 -6.11
C ARG A 10 -7.31 -1.18 -5.57
N LEU A 11 -7.74 -0.21 -4.78
CA LEU A 11 -8.99 -0.22 -4.03
C LEU A 11 -9.82 1.05 -4.31
N PRO A 12 -10.21 1.32 -5.56
CA PRO A 12 -10.90 2.57 -5.91
C PRO A 12 -12.26 2.70 -5.18
N GLN A 13 -12.89 1.56 -4.91
CA GLN A 13 -14.17 1.48 -4.18
C GLN A 13 -14.06 1.97 -2.73
N ARG A 14 -12.86 1.97 -2.14
CA ARG A 14 -12.60 2.36 -0.76
C ARG A 14 -11.91 3.72 -0.64
N GLU A 15 -11.79 4.48 -1.73
CA GLU A 15 -11.04 5.74 -1.76
C GLU A 15 -11.44 6.68 -0.62
N LEU A 16 -12.74 6.92 -0.42
CA LEU A 16 -13.22 7.85 0.61
C LEU A 16 -12.82 7.40 2.02
N ASP A 17 -12.83 6.09 2.27
CA ASP A 17 -12.48 5.51 3.56
C ASP A 17 -10.97 5.62 3.80
N ILE A 18 -10.16 5.31 2.79
CA ILE A 18 -8.71 5.49 2.78
C ILE A 18 -8.34 6.95 3.07
N ARG A 19 -8.96 7.91 2.38
CA ARG A 19 -8.69 9.35 2.57
C ARG A 19 -9.06 9.82 3.98
N ARG A 20 -10.22 9.39 4.50
CA ARG A 20 -10.64 9.71 5.87
C ARG A 20 -9.68 9.12 6.91
N ARG A 21 -9.27 7.86 6.72
CA ARG A 21 -8.39 7.17 7.65
C ARG A 21 -6.98 7.74 7.62
N TYR A 22 -6.46 8.05 6.44
CA TYR A 22 -5.16 8.68 6.25
C TYR A 22 -5.04 10.01 7.00
N GLY A 23 -6.11 10.81 7.06
CA GLY A 23 -6.13 12.05 7.84
C GLY A 23 -6.18 11.86 9.36
N ARG A 24 -6.54 10.67 9.86
CA ARG A 24 -6.83 10.42 11.29
C ARG A 24 -5.88 9.43 11.96
N ASP A 25 -5.26 8.53 11.20
CA ASP A 25 -4.45 7.44 11.75
C ASP A 25 -3.01 7.54 11.23
N ALA A 26 -2.08 7.90 12.11
CA ALA A 26 -0.66 8.02 11.77
C ALA A 26 -0.08 6.67 11.31
N GLN A 27 -0.52 5.57 11.93
CA GLN A 27 -0.05 4.24 11.58
C GLN A 27 -0.55 3.81 10.19
N PHE A 28 -1.80 4.13 9.84
CA PHE A 28 -2.30 3.95 8.47
C PHE A 28 -1.48 4.73 7.44
N ARG A 29 -1.08 5.97 7.74
CA ARG A 29 -0.19 6.74 6.85
C ARG A 29 1.12 6.02 6.59
N THR A 30 1.73 5.44 7.63
CA THR A 30 2.96 4.64 7.49
C THR A 30 2.75 3.43 6.59
N VAL A 31 1.65 2.69 6.75
CA VAL A 31 1.34 1.54 5.88
C VAL A 31 1.14 1.98 4.43
N CYS A 32 0.47 3.12 4.21
CA CYS A 32 0.32 3.65 2.86
C CYS A 32 1.66 4.05 2.23
N ALA A 33 2.53 4.70 3.00
CA ALA A 33 3.89 5.04 2.60
C ALA A 33 4.68 3.80 2.16
N ASP A 34 4.67 2.78 3.01
CA ASP A 34 5.37 1.51 2.77
C ASP A 34 4.88 0.83 1.49
N HIS A 35 3.56 0.83 1.26
CA HIS A 35 2.97 0.30 0.03
C HIS A 35 3.40 1.10 -1.22
N GLU A 36 3.46 2.43 -1.13
CA GLU A 36 3.93 3.25 -2.26
C GLU A 36 5.39 2.97 -2.59
N GLU A 37 6.27 2.89 -1.58
CA GLU A 37 7.68 2.54 -1.76
C GLU A 37 7.85 1.14 -2.35
N ALA A 38 7.15 0.14 -1.82
CA ALA A 38 7.15 -1.22 -2.34
C ALA A 38 6.62 -1.28 -3.78
N THR A 39 5.63 -0.46 -4.14
CA THR A 39 5.09 -0.37 -5.49
C THR A 39 6.12 0.23 -6.45
N ALA A 40 6.83 1.27 -6.04
CA ALA A 40 7.89 1.88 -6.83
C ALA A 40 9.04 0.90 -7.07
N ALA A 41 9.47 0.17 -6.03
CA ALA A 41 10.47 -0.87 -6.13
C ALA A 41 10.01 -2.01 -7.05
N PHE A 42 8.79 -2.51 -6.89
CA PHE A 42 8.21 -3.54 -7.77
C PHE A 42 8.25 -3.12 -9.24
N ARG A 43 7.82 -1.88 -9.55
CA ARG A 43 7.86 -1.34 -10.92
C ARG A 43 9.27 -1.23 -11.46
N HIS A 44 10.22 -0.82 -10.62
CA HIS A 44 11.63 -0.75 -10.98
C HIS A 44 12.19 -2.13 -11.34
N TRP A 45 12.02 -3.11 -10.45
CA TRP A 45 12.46 -4.49 -10.68
C TRP A 45 11.78 -5.10 -11.92
N ARG A 46 10.48 -4.89 -12.11
CA ARG A 46 9.76 -5.39 -13.29
C ARG A 46 10.27 -4.79 -14.60
N SER A 47 10.79 -3.56 -14.58
CA SER A 47 11.36 -2.90 -15.77
C SER A 47 12.73 -3.46 -16.17
N LEU A 48 13.45 -4.13 -15.27
CA LEU A 48 14.80 -4.67 -15.49
C LEU A 48 14.75 -6.12 -16.00
N ALA A 49 13.90 -6.38 -17.00
CA ALA A 49 13.47 -7.71 -17.47
C ALA A 49 14.52 -8.85 -17.43
N GLU A 50 14.01 -10.06 -17.16
CA GLU A 50 14.65 -11.40 -17.11
C GLU A 50 15.39 -11.81 -15.82
N GLN A 51 16.17 -10.93 -15.16
CA GLN A 51 16.85 -11.32 -13.90
C GLN A 51 16.08 -10.94 -12.63
N ALA A 52 15.08 -10.08 -12.76
CA ALA A 52 14.32 -9.55 -11.64
C ALA A 52 13.05 -10.33 -11.28
N GLY A 53 12.78 -11.48 -11.93
CA GLY A 53 11.57 -12.28 -11.69
C GLY A 53 11.37 -12.62 -10.21
N ARG A 54 12.43 -13.09 -9.55
CA ARG A 54 12.40 -13.42 -8.12
C ARG A 54 12.14 -12.19 -7.23
N LYS A 55 12.78 -11.05 -7.54
CA LYS A 55 12.56 -9.81 -6.78
C LYS A 55 11.16 -9.26 -6.98
N ALA A 56 10.65 -9.28 -8.21
CA ALA A 56 9.27 -8.89 -8.49
C ALA A 56 8.27 -9.79 -7.73
N GLU A 57 8.51 -11.10 -7.66
CA GLU A 57 7.68 -12.01 -6.85
C GLU A 57 7.76 -11.71 -5.34
N GLU A 58 8.96 -11.45 -4.79
CA GLU A 58 9.10 -11.05 -3.38
C GLU A 58 8.31 -9.76 -3.07
N TYR A 59 8.47 -8.73 -3.90
CA TYR A 59 7.71 -7.48 -3.73
C TYR A 59 6.20 -7.67 -3.92
N THR A 60 5.78 -8.64 -4.74
CA THR A 60 4.35 -8.96 -4.87
C THR A 60 3.78 -9.50 -3.56
N GLY A 61 4.53 -10.34 -2.84
CA GLY A 61 4.14 -10.81 -1.51
C GLY A 61 4.01 -9.65 -0.51
N ILE A 62 5.02 -8.80 -0.45
CA ILE A 62 5.04 -7.62 0.43
C ILE A 62 3.84 -6.69 0.15
N LEU A 63 3.55 -6.43 -1.13
CA LEU A 63 2.39 -5.62 -1.51
C LEU A 63 1.08 -6.24 -1.05
N GLN A 64 0.90 -7.56 -1.18
CA GLN A 64 -0.32 -8.23 -0.69
C GLN A 64 -0.46 -8.14 0.84
N GLU A 65 0.64 -8.27 1.59
CA GLU A 65 0.61 -8.10 3.05
C GLU A 65 0.21 -6.68 3.44
N LEU A 66 0.77 -5.68 2.75
CA LEU A 66 0.43 -4.27 2.98
C LEU A 66 -1.02 -3.96 2.60
N GLU A 67 -1.51 -4.49 1.47
CA GLU A 67 -2.92 -4.37 1.06
C GLU A 67 -3.86 -5.01 2.10
N ALA A 68 -3.50 -6.18 2.65
CA ALA A 68 -4.26 -6.83 3.71
C ALA A 68 -4.27 -6.01 5.01
N GLU A 69 -3.14 -5.44 5.41
CA GLU A 69 -3.04 -4.53 6.57
C GLU A 69 -3.90 -3.27 6.37
N VAL A 70 -3.87 -2.68 5.17
CA VAL A 70 -4.74 -1.53 4.82
C VAL A 70 -6.21 -1.92 5.00
N LEU A 71 -6.64 -3.05 4.43
CA LEU A 71 -8.02 -3.51 4.54
C LEU A 71 -8.43 -3.81 5.99
N ASN A 72 -7.53 -4.41 6.78
CA ASN A 72 -7.76 -4.66 8.19
C ASN A 72 -7.99 -3.36 8.96
N ARG A 73 -7.17 -2.34 8.70
CA ARG A 73 -7.24 -1.02 9.35
C ARG A 73 -8.45 -0.21 8.95
N LEU A 74 -8.93 -0.37 7.72
CA LEU A 74 -10.20 0.21 7.26
C LEU A 74 -11.40 -0.44 7.96
N GLY A 75 -11.33 -1.76 8.22
CA GLY A 75 -12.36 -2.47 8.98
C GLY A 75 -12.34 -2.23 10.50
N ARG A 76 -11.20 -1.78 11.05
CA ARG A 76 -11.01 -1.54 12.48
C ARG A 76 -11.29 -0.07 12.84
N PRO A 77 -11.98 0.24 13.95
CA PRO A 77 -12.07 1.62 14.43
C PRO A 77 -10.67 2.23 14.66
N PRO A 78 -10.48 3.54 14.43
CA PRO A 78 -9.20 4.20 14.67
C PRO A 78 -8.79 4.04 16.13
N PRO A 79 -7.50 3.80 16.41
CA PRO A 79 -7.02 3.84 17.79
C PRO A 79 -7.43 5.18 18.38
N GLN A 80 -8.13 5.13 19.51
CA GLN A 80 -8.51 6.30 20.29
C GLN A 80 -7.23 6.81 20.95
N GLY A 81 -6.50 7.67 20.25
CA GLY A 81 -5.37 8.44 20.76
C GLY A 81 -5.81 9.83 21.12
#